data_AF-A0A2V5S9X3-F1
#
_entry.id   AF-A0A2V5S9X3-F1
#
_cell.length_a   1.000
_cell.length_b   1.000
_cell.length_c   1.000
_cell.angle_alpha   90.00
_cell.angle_beta   90.00
_cell.angle_gamma   90.00
#
_symmetry.space_group_name_H-M   'P 1'
#
loop_
_entity.id
_entity.type
_entity.pdbx_description
1 polymer ?
#
loop_
_entity_poly.entity_id
_entity_poly.type
_entity_poly.pdbx_seq_one_letter_code
_entity_poly.pdbx_strand_id
1 'polypeptide(L)'
;KARAAFEQARPVAERLMREAPNDAARHAQYGAILAGLDQKQEAINEGKRAVELLPESEDAFDGPIITASLAEIYTWVGEPDEAFRLLDHLLTVSNGLTVPTLKLDPTWDPLRKDPRFQALIDKYAAIR
;
A
#
# COMPACT_ATOMS: atom_id res chain seq x y z
N LYS A 1 -11.00 8.96 -15.16
CA LYS A 1 -12.09 8.78 -14.16
C LYS A 1 -11.52 8.63 -12.74
N ALA A 2 -10.48 7.82 -12.51
CA ALA A 2 -9.81 7.72 -11.20
C ALA A 2 -9.06 9.01 -10.77
N ARG A 3 -8.22 9.59 -11.64
CA ARG A 3 -7.46 10.82 -11.36
C ARG A 3 -8.32 11.99 -10.88
N ALA A 4 -9.44 12.27 -11.55
CA ALA A 4 -10.36 13.34 -11.14
C ALA A 4 -10.98 13.11 -9.74
N ALA A 5 -11.24 11.86 -9.37
CA ALA A 5 -11.72 11.54 -8.02
C ALA A 5 -10.62 11.79 -6.97
N PHE A 6 -9.37 11.42 -7.28
CA PHE A 6 -8.24 11.74 -6.40
C PHE A 6 -8.00 13.24 -6.26
N GLU A 7 -8.13 14.01 -7.35
CA GLU A 7 -8.00 15.49 -7.31
C GLU A 7 -9.04 16.12 -6.38
N GLN A 8 -10.27 15.60 -6.38
CA GLN A 8 -11.34 16.05 -5.49
C GLN A 8 -11.12 15.60 -4.05
N ALA A 9 -10.60 14.39 -3.83
CA ALA A 9 -10.39 13.83 -2.50
C ALA A 9 -9.16 14.44 -1.78
N ARG A 10 -8.12 14.84 -2.53
CA ARG A 10 -6.85 15.33 -1.98
C ARG A 10 -7.00 16.40 -0.89
N PRO A 11 -7.69 17.54 -1.10
CA PRO A 11 -7.76 18.58 -0.06
C PRO A 11 -8.48 18.10 1.22
N VAL A 12 -9.42 17.16 1.09
CA VAL A 12 -10.12 16.59 2.25
C VAL A 12 -9.20 15.66 3.03
N ALA A 13 -8.50 14.76 2.35
CA ALA A 13 -7.55 13.85 2.99
C ALA A 13 -6.37 14.59 3.63
N GLU A 14 -5.84 15.62 2.95
CA GLU A 14 -4.77 16.46 3.48
C GLU A 14 -5.19 17.20 4.76
N ARG A 15 -6.42 17.74 4.79
CA ARG A 15 -6.98 18.36 6.00
C ARG A 15 -7.10 17.34 7.14
N LEU A 16 -7.65 16.17 6.86
CA LEU A 16 -7.87 15.13 7.88
C LEU A 16 -6.56 14.58 8.44
N MET A 17 -5.52 14.45 7.61
CA MET A 17 -4.17 14.12 8.08
C MET A 17 -3.60 15.22 8.98
N ARG A 18 -3.74 16.50 8.61
CA ARG A 18 -3.29 17.62 9.46
C ARG A 18 -4.03 17.73 10.80
N GLU A 19 -5.32 17.40 10.83
CA GLU A 19 -6.14 17.40 12.04
C GLU A 19 -5.75 16.25 13.00
N ALA A 20 -5.19 15.16 12.48
CA ALA A 20 -4.74 14.01 13.25
C ALA A 20 -3.34 13.53 12.77
N PRO A 21 -2.27 14.30 13.03
CA PRO A 21 -0.93 14.06 12.47
C PRO A 21 -0.21 12.82 13.03
N ASN A 22 -0.82 12.12 13.99
CA ASN A 22 -0.31 10.88 14.56
C ASN A 22 -1.21 9.68 14.23
N ASP A 23 -2.20 9.85 13.34
CA ASP A 23 -3.06 8.78 12.88
C ASP A 23 -2.47 8.14 11.62
N ALA A 24 -1.96 6.90 11.76
CA ALA A 24 -1.34 6.16 10.67
C ALA A 24 -2.26 5.98 9.47
N ALA A 25 -3.56 5.73 9.69
CA ALA A 25 -4.51 5.52 8.61
C ALA A 25 -4.74 6.80 7.78
N ARG A 26 -4.66 7.98 8.42
CA ARG A 26 -4.76 9.27 7.70
C ARG A 26 -3.58 9.49 6.78
N HIS A 27 -2.37 9.19 7.25
CA HIS A 27 -1.15 9.25 6.44
C HIS A 27 -1.21 8.25 5.27
N ALA A 28 -1.61 6.99 5.52
CA ALA A 28 -1.76 5.98 4.48
C ALA A 28 -2.80 6.39 3.42
N GLN A 29 -3.97 6.88 3.84
CA GLN A 29 -5.02 7.35 2.93
C GLN A 29 -4.56 8.53 2.08
N TYR A 30 -3.87 9.50 2.68
CA TYR A 30 -3.34 10.64 1.95
C TYR A 30 -2.24 10.22 0.96
N GLY A 31 -1.34 9.33 1.36
CA GLY A 31 -0.32 8.75 0.50
C GLY A 31 -0.89 8.02 -0.71
N ALA A 32 -1.94 7.21 -0.54
CA ALA A 32 -2.61 6.51 -1.64
C ALA A 32 -3.26 7.49 -2.65
N ILE A 33 -3.86 8.58 -2.16
CA ILE A 33 -4.41 9.63 -3.02
C ILE A 33 -3.29 10.33 -3.81
N LEU A 34 -2.17 10.65 -3.16
CA LEU A 34 -1.00 11.23 -3.81
C LEU A 34 -0.42 10.29 -4.89
N ALA A 35 -0.36 8.99 -4.61
CA ALA A 35 0.08 7.98 -5.56
C ALA A 35 -0.82 7.95 -6.81
N GLY A 36 -2.15 7.98 -6.61
CA GLY A 36 -3.12 8.07 -7.71
C GLY A 36 -3.08 9.38 -8.51
N LEU A 37 -2.33 10.39 -8.05
CA LEU A 37 -2.07 11.67 -8.71
C LEU A 37 -0.66 11.79 -9.29
N ASP A 38 0.10 10.68 -9.32
CA ASP A 38 1.50 10.62 -9.74
C ASP A 38 2.46 11.49 -8.88
N GLN A 39 2.06 11.86 -7.65
CA GLN A 39 2.89 12.62 -6.70
C GLN A 39 3.78 11.67 -5.89
N LYS A 40 4.71 11.04 -6.60
CA LYS A 40 5.50 9.89 -6.15
C LYS A 40 6.20 10.08 -4.80
N GLN A 41 7.00 11.14 -4.67
CA GLN A 41 7.86 11.29 -3.50
C GLN A 41 7.04 11.57 -2.23
N GLU A 42 6.02 12.41 -2.37
CA GLU A 42 5.10 12.74 -1.29
C GLU A 42 4.29 11.51 -0.89
N ALA A 43 3.78 10.73 -1.85
CA ALA A 43 3.06 9.50 -1.58
C ALA A 43 3.90 8.51 -0.74
N ILE A 44 5.16 8.30 -1.14
CA ILE A 44 6.10 7.40 -0.42
C ILE A 44 6.37 7.93 0.99
N ASN A 45 6.58 9.24 1.15
CA ASN A 45 6.85 9.84 2.45
C ASN A 45 5.67 9.63 3.40
N GLU A 46 4.45 9.85 2.94
CA GLU A 46 3.24 9.65 3.72
C GLU A 46 3.00 8.17 4.06
N GLY A 47 3.21 7.26 3.11
CA GLY A 47 3.11 5.83 3.39
C GLY A 47 4.16 5.32 4.40
N LYS A 48 5.41 5.81 4.31
CA LYS A 48 6.45 5.52 5.31
C LYS A 48 6.09 6.07 6.68
N ARG A 49 5.60 7.30 6.73
CA ARG A 49 5.15 7.92 7.98
C ARG A 49 4.02 7.12 8.63
N ALA A 50 3.10 6.58 7.83
CA ALA A 50 2.04 5.71 8.34
C ALA A 50 2.62 4.46 9.03
N VAL A 51 3.57 3.76 8.41
CA VAL A 51 4.23 2.58 8.99
C VAL A 51 5.03 2.93 10.25
N GLU A 52 5.68 4.10 10.29
CA GLU A 52 6.38 4.58 11.49
C GLU A 52 5.42 4.88 12.66
N LEU A 53 4.21 5.35 12.38
CA LEU A 53 3.20 5.68 13.38
C LEU A 53 2.52 4.44 13.96
N LEU A 54 2.36 3.38 13.16
CA LEU A 54 1.78 2.11 13.59
C LEU A 54 2.62 0.93 13.07
N PRO A 55 3.80 0.69 13.66
CA PRO A 55 4.63 -0.42 13.25
C PRO A 55 4.01 -1.76 13.68
N GLU A 56 4.21 -2.80 12.87
CA GLU A 56 3.68 -4.15 13.14
C GLU A 56 4.17 -4.75 14.48
N SER A 57 5.32 -4.29 15.00
CA SER A 57 5.85 -4.73 16.29
C SER A 57 5.02 -4.23 17.48
N GLU A 58 4.33 -3.10 17.32
CA GLU A 58 3.48 -2.51 18.36
C GLU A 58 2.02 -2.92 18.17
N ASP A 59 1.58 -3.06 16.91
CA ASP A 59 0.26 -3.56 16.58
C ASP A 59 0.31 -4.61 15.46
N ALA A 60 0.29 -5.88 15.87
CA ALA A 60 0.34 -7.01 14.94
C ALA A 60 -1.00 -7.26 14.22
N PHE A 61 -2.07 -6.52 14.56
CA PHE A 61 -3.37 -6.64 13.91
C PHE A 61 -3.55 -5.55 12.85
N ASP A 62 -3.42 -4.29 13.23
CA ASP A 62 -3.62 -3.15 12.32
C ASP A 62 -2.34 -2.71 11.60
N GLY A 63 -1.16 -2.91 12.18
CA GLY A 63 0.13 -2.55 11.57
C GLY A 63 0.34 -3.17 10.18
N PRO A 64 0.09 -4.48 9.98
CA PRO A 64 0.21 -5.10 8.66
C PRO A 64 -0.73 -4.51 7.60
N ILE A 65 -1.89 -3.97 7.99
CA ILE A 65 -2.82 -3.28 7.08
C ILE A 65 -2.20 -1.94 6.60
N ILE A 66 -1.49 -1.24 7.49
CA ILE A 66 -0.75 -0.03 7.14
C ILE A 66 0.44 -0.35 6.22
N THR A 67 1.17 -1.43 6.50
CA THR A 67 2.23 -1.92 5.61
C THR A 67 1.69 -2.29 4.22
N ALA A 68 0.51 -2.89 4.13
CA ALA A 68 -0.16 -3.17 2.86
C ALA A 68 -0.46 -1.89 2.08
N SER A 69 -0.95 -0.85 2.75
CA SER A 69 -1.18 0.47 2.12
C SER A 69 0.12 1.06 1.52
N LEU A 70 1.27 0.89 2.19
CA LEU A 70 2.56 1.32 1.63
C LEU A 70 2.98 0.46 0.41
N ALA A 71 2.68 -0.83 0.40
CA ALA A 71 2.92 -1.70 -0.76
C ALA A 71 2.08 -1.28 -1.98
N GLU A 72 0.82 -0.87 -1.76
CA GLU A 72 -0.04 -0.31 -2.80
C GLU A 72 0.53 0.99 -3.36
N ILE A 73 0.98 1.89 -2.48
CA ILE A 73 1.63 3.15 -2.87
C ILE A 73 2.84 2.88 -3.76
N TYR A 74 3.76 2.00 -3.34
CA TYR A 74 4.91 1.63 -4.15
C TYR A 74 4.52 1.04 -5.51
N THR A 75 3.46 0.24 -5.53
CA THR A 75 2.93 -0.33 -6.78
C THR A 75 2.47 0.76 -7.75
N TRP A 76 1.71 1.75 -7.27
CA TRP A 76 1.14 2.80 -8.13
C TRP A 76 2.17 3.83 -8.58
N VAL A 77 3.20 4.11 -7.78
CA VAL A 77 4.25 5.09 -8.11
C VAL A 77 5.45 4.46 -8.85
N GLY A 78 5.34 3.19 -9.24
CA GLY A 78 6.35 2.50 -10.05
C GLY A 78 7.63 2.17 -9.29
N GLU A 79 7.51 1.71 -8.04
CA GLU A 79 8.60 1.19 -7.20
C GLU A 79 8.42 -0.31 -6.95
N PRO A 80 8.56 -1.16 -7.99
CA PRO A 80 8.23 -2.58 -7.90
C PRO A 80 9.12 -3.34 -6.92
N ASP A 81 10.37 -2.93 -6.74
CA ASP A 81 11.32 -3.61 -5.85
C ASP A 81 10.86 -3.53 -4.39
N GLU A 82 10.47 -2.34 -3.95
CA GLU A 82 9.92 -2.13 -2.60
C GLU A 82 8.53 -2.76 -2.45
N ALA A 83 7.68 -2.68 -3.48
CA ALA A 83 6.38 -3.34 -3.47
C ALA A 83 6.53 -4.86 -3.27
N PHE A 84 7.37 -5.54 -4.06
CA PHE A 84 7.60 -6.97 -3.92
C PHE A 84 8.20 -7.35 -2.56
N ARG A 85 9.11 -6.54 -2.02
CA ARG A 85 9.68 -6.76 -0.68
C ARG A 85 8.59 -6.76 0.39
N LEU A 86 7.67 -5.80 0.35
CA LEU A 86 6.55 -5.75 1.30
C LEU A 86 5.54 -6.87 1.07
N LEU A 87 5.21 -7.17 -0.19
CA LEU A 87 4.28 -8.25 -0.54
C LEU A 87 4.79 -9.63 -0.09
N ASP A 88 6.09 -9.89 -0.20
CA ASP A 88 6.69 -11.15 0.26
C ASP A 88 6.52 -11.34 1.77
N HIS A 89 6.67 -10.26 2.55
CA HIS A 89 6.41 -10.25 4.00
C HIS A 89 4.92 -10.38 4.31
N LEU A 90 4.08 -9.56 3.66
CA LEU A 90 2.63 -9.51 3.91
C LEU A 90 1.92 -10.83 3.62
N LEU A 91 2.43 -11.66 2.70
CA LEU A 91 1.87 -12.99 2.47
C LEU A 91 2.21 -14.02 3.57
N THR A 92 3.05 -13.66 4.54
CA THR A 92 3.41 -14.51 5.70
C THR A 92 2.68 -14.12 6.99
N VAL A 93 2.01 -12.95 7.02
CA VAL A 93 1.32 -12.43 8.21
C VAL A 93 -0.16 -12.17 7.92
N SER A 94 -1.00 -12.15 8.95
CA SER A 94 -2.43 -11.90 8.78
C SER A 94 -2.70 -10.41 8.54
N ASN A 95 -3.20 -10.05 7.36
CA ASN A 95 -3.58 -8.66 7.01
C ASN A 95 -4.70 -8.57 5.96
N GLY A 96 -5.28 -9.71 5.56
CA GLY A 96 -6.32 -9.79 4.52
C GLY A 96 -5.79 -9.88 3.08
N LEU A 97 -4.52 -9.54 2.82
CA LEU A 97 -3.90 -9.81 1.53
C LEU A 97 -3.64 -11.32 1.37
N THR A 98 -4.05 -11.86 0.22
CA THR A 98 -3.85 -13.27 -0.12
C THR A 98 -3.43 -13.41 -1.57
N VAL A 99 -2.91 -14.57 -1.96
CA VAL A 99 -2.63 -14.91 -3.37
C VAL A 99 -3.84 -14.67 -4.28
N PRO A 100 -5.07 -15.11 -3.92
CA PRO A 100 -6.28 -14.73 -4.66
C PRO A 100 -6.48 -13.22 -4.78
N THR A 101 -6.31 -12.46 -3.70
CA THR A 101 -6.46 -10.99 -3.72
C THR A 101 -5.50 -10.35 -4.72
N LEU A 102 -4.21 -10.75 -4.71
CA LEU A 102 -3.21 -10.26 -5.67
C LEU A 102 -3.59 -10.54 -7.13
N LYS A 103 -4.19 -11.69 -7.40
CA LYS A 103 -4.61 -12.08 -8.75
C LYS A 103 -5.85 -11.34 -9.26
N LEU A 104 -6.74 -10.92 -8.36
CA LEU A 104 -8.06 -10.41 -8.72
C LEU A 104 -8.16 -8.89 -8.59
N ASP A 105 -7.50 -8.28 -7.62
CA ASP A 105 -7.58 -6.85 -7.36
C ASP A 105 -6.75 -6.05 -8.39
N PRO A 106 -7.36 -5.09 -9.12
CA PRO A 106 -6.65 -4.23 -10.08
C PRO A 106 -5.55 -3.35 -9.49
N THR A 107 -5.53 -3.14 -8.17
CA THR A 107 -4.48 -2.40 -7.47
C THR A 107 -3.08 -2.93 -7.83
N TRP A 108 -2.96 -4.24 -8.06
CA TRP A 108 -1.72 -4.94 -8.36
C TRP A 108 -1.43 -5.12 -9.86
N ASP A 109 -2.31 -4.63 -10.75
CA ASP A 109 -2.12 -4.71 -12.21
C ASP A 109 -0.75 -4.21 -12.69
N PRO A 110 -0.17 -3.11 -12.13
CA PRO A 110 1.16 -2.65 -12.54
C PRO A 110 2.27 -3.69 -12.34
N LEU A 111 2.15 -4.58 -11.35
CA LEU A 111 3.16 -5.61 -11.06
C LEU A 111 2.99 -6.88 -11.91
N ARG A 112 1.82 -7.15 -12.47
CA ARG A 112 1.50 -8.45 -13.11
C ARG A 112 2.36 -8.79 -14.33
N LYS A 113 3.01 -7.80 -14.95
CA LYS A 113 3.93 -8.01 -16.08
C LYS A 113 5.35 -8.37 -15.63
N ASP A 114 5.68 -8.15 -14.37
CA ASP A 114 6.99 -8.49 -13.81
C ASP A 114 7.05 -10.00 -13.50
N PRO A 115 8.06 -10.75 -13.98
CA PRO A 115 8.20 -12.18 -13.69
C PRO A 115 8.20 -12.52 -12.19
N ARG A 116 8.64 -11.60 -11.33
CA ARG A 116 8.62 -11.77 -9.88
C ARG A 116 7.21 -11.90 -9.32
N PHE A 117 6.21 -11.34 -10.00
CA PHE A 117 4.81 -11.52 -9.60
C PHE A 117 4.42 -13.00 -9.68
N GLN A 118 4.71 -13.68 -10.79
CA GLN A 118 4.41 -15.11 -10.91
C GLN A 118 5.21 -15.93 -9.89
N ALA A 119 6.49 -15.61 -9.68
CA ALA A 119 7.31 -16.28 -8.67
C ALA A 119 6.73 -16.14 -7.25
N LEU A 120 6.23 -14.94 -6.90
CA LEU A 120 5.57 -14.68 -5.61
C LEU A 120 4.29 -15.51 -5.48
N ILE A 121 3.47 -15.54 -6.52
CA ILE A 121 2.25 -16.35 -6.55
C ILE A 121 2.58 -17.83 -6.36
N ASP A 122 3.57 -18.36 -7.07
CA ASP A 122 3.95 -19.77 -7.00
C ASP A 122 4.50 -20.14 -5.61
N LYS A 123 5.29 -19.24 -5.00
CA LYS A 123 5.81 -19.40 -3.63
C LYS A 123 4.69 -19.57 -2.60
N TYR A 124 3.60 -18.81 -2.72
CA TYR A 124 2.53 -18.76 -1.73
C TYR A 124 1.24 -19.51 -2.14
N ALA A 125 1.17 -20.08 -3.35
CA ALA A 125 -0.01 -20.81 -3.83
C ALA A 125 -0.28 -22.12 -3.07
N ALA A 126 0.75 -22.70 -2.44
CA ALA A 126 0.67 -23.97 -1.72
C ALA A 126 0.50 -23.81 -0.20
N ILE A 127 0.59 -22.59 0.32
CA ILE A 127 0.43 -22.31 1.76
C ILE A 127 -1.06 -22.11 2.01
N ARG A 128 -1.73 -23.20 2.39
CA ARG A 128 -3.05 -23.24 3.00
C ARG A 128 -3.01 -24.10 4.25
#